data_AF-A0A2N5XGU3-F1
#
_entry.id   AF-A0A2N5XGU3-F1
#
_cell.length_a   1.000
_cell.length_b   1.000
_cell.length_c   1.000
_cell.angle_alpha   90.00
_cell.angle_beta   90.00
_cell.angle_gamma   90.00
#
_symmetry.space_group_name_H-M   'P 1'
#
loop_
_entity.id
_entity.type
_entity.pdbx_description
1 polymer ?
#
loop_
_entity_poly.entity_id
_entity_poly.type
_entity_poly.pdbx_seq_one_letter_code
_entity_poly.pdbx_strand_id
1 'polypeptide(L)' 'MSTEGSDLRIPAPSGCRWCGVDQREHMQRWKPPVGWHEWVAPTLEQRKKRMQARRRQRTAGSGGGPLMQGWLRMLAL' A
#
# COMPACT_ATOMS: atom_id res chain seq x y z
N MET A 1 -2.65 1.79 25.74
CA MET A 1 -2.14 0.65 24.94
C MET A 1 -2.20 1.08 23.49
N SER A 2 -1.10 1.65 22.98
CA SER A 2 -1.09 2.38 21.71
C SER A 2 -0.67 1.46 20.56
N THR A 3 -1.64 0.98 19.78
CA THR A 3 -1.40 0.26 18.52
C THR A 3 -2.13 0.89 17.33
N GLU A 4 -2.42 2.19 17.37
CA GLU A 4 -3.23 2.85 16.33
C GLU A 4 -2.38 3.61 15.29
N GLY A 5 -1.07 3.75 15.51
CA GLY A 5 -0.17 4.51 14.63
C GLY A 5 0.49 3.73 13.48
N SER A 6 0.70 2.42 13.63
CA SER A 6 1.39 1.61 12.61
C SER A 6 0.48 1.16 11.45
N ASP A 7 -0.84 1.35 11.57
CA ASP A 7 -1.85 0.88 10.62
C ASP A 7 -2.17 1.85 9.47
N LEU A 8 -1.52 3.02 9.42
CA LEU A 8 -1.78 4.03 8.38
C LEU A 8 -1.14 3.70 7.01
N ARG A 9 -0.21 2.74 6.95
CA ARG A 9 0.46 2.34 5.71
C ARG A 9 -0.16 1.08 5.12
N ILE A 10 -0.52 1.10 3.84
CA ILE A 10 -1.00 -0.12 3.16
C ILE A 10 0.13 -1.16 3.18
N PRO A 11 -0.09 -2.36 3.76
CA PRO A 11 0.92 -3.41 3.80
C PRO A 11 1.49 -3.76 2.42
N ALA A 12 2.68 -4.34 2.41
CA ALA A 12 3.23 -4.90 1.18
C ALA A 12 2.24 -5.93 0.60
N PRO A 13 2.03 -6.00 -0.72
CA PRO A 13 1.12 -6.97 -1.31
C PRO A 13 1.45 -8.40 -0.85
N SER A 14 2.74 -8.74 -0.89
CA SER A 14 3.33 -10.02 -0.44
C SER A 14 3.55 -10.14 1.07
N GLY A 15 3.30 -9.10 1.86
CA GLY A 15 3.49 -9.14 3.30
C GLY A 15 2.60 -10.17 3.98
N CYS A 16 2.99 -10.61 5.18
CA CYS A 16 2.32 -11.66 5.94
C CYS A 16 0.79 -11.47 5.97
N ARG A 17 0.06 -12.59 5.94
CA ARG A 17 -1.39 -12.67 6.04
C ARG A 17 -1.94 -11.89 7.23
N TRP A 18 -1.25 -11.95 8.37
CA TRP A 18 -1.73 -11.46 9.66
C TRP A 18 -1.23 -10.06 9.97
N CYS A 19 0.09 -9.86 9.98
CA CYS A 19 0.71 -8.60 10.38
C CYS A 19 1.13 -7.70 9.21
N GLY A 20 1.17 -8.22 7.96
CA GLY A 20 1.53 -7.43 6.79
C GLY A 20 3.04 -7.16 6.61
N VAL A 21 3.90 -7.65 7.50
CA VAL A 21 5.37 -7.52 7.44
C VAL A 21 5.92 -8.41 6.33
N ASP A 22 6.96 -7.95 5.63
CA ASP A 22 7.63 -8.71 4.57
C ASP A 22 8.26 -10.01 5.11
N GLN A 23 8.35 -11.04 4.26
CA GLN A 23 8.87 -12.35 4.63
C GLN A 23 10.27 -12.29 5.26
N ARG A 24 11.15 -11.44 4.72
CA ARG A 24 12.55 -11.35 5.17
C ARG A 24 12.69 -10.72 6.55
N GLU A 25 11.74 -9.86 6.94
CA GLU A 25 11.75 -9.09 8.19
C GLU A 25 10.78 -9.66 9.25
N HIS A 26 10.01 -10.67 8.89
CA HIS A 26 8.88 -11.13 9.68
C HIS A 26 9.31 -11.85 10.96
N MET A 27 10.25 -12.79 10.85
CA MET A 27 10.66 -13.71 11.93
C MET A 27 9.42 -14.35 12.59
N GLN A 28 9.31 -14.31 13.92
CA GLN A 28 8.11 -14.70 14.67
C GLN A 28 7.50 -13.47 15.36
N ARG A 29 6.17 -13.31 15.27
CA ARG A 29 5.46 -12.16 15.87
C ARG A 29 4.16 -12.57 16.54
N TRP A 30 3.76 -11.80 17.55
CA TRP A 30 2.46 -11.90 18.20
C TRP A 30 1.48 -10.89 17.59
N LYS A 31 0.28 -11.34 17.18
CA LYS A 31 -0.81 -10.45 16.78
C LYS A 31 -2.18 -11.03 17.15
N PRO A 32 -2.99 -10.36 18.00
CA PRO A 32 -4.36 -10.78 18.25
C PRO A 32 -5.23 -10.71 16.99
N PRO A 33 -6.19 -11.62 16.78
CA PRO A 33 -6.51 -12.80 17.60
C PRO A 33 -5.69 -14.06 17.26
N VAL A 34 -4.76 -13.99 16.29
CA VAL A 34 -4.01 -15.14 15.76
C VAL A 34 -2.96 -15.67 16.73
N GLY A 35 -2.43 -14.81 17.58
CA GLY A 35 -1.37 -15.14 18.52
C GLY A 35 0.01 -15.21 17.88
N TRP A 36 0.88 -16.10 18.37
CA TRP A 36 2.26 -16.27 17.90
C TRP A 36 2.22 -16.95 16.56
N HIS A 37 2.82 -16.32 15.55
CA HIS A 37 2.87 -16.86 14.21
C HIS A 37 4.19 -16.54 13.53
N GLU A 38 4.60 -17.46 12.66
CA GLU A 38 5.63 -17.24 11.65
C GLU A 38 5.03 -16.57 10.43
N TRP A 39 5.85 -16.30 9.42
CA TRP A 39 5.38 -15.69 8.20
C TRP A 39 4.40 -16.63 7.48
N VAL A 40 3.20 -16.12 7.19
CA VAL A 40 2.19 -16.84 6.41
C VAL A 40 1.92 -16.06 5.14
N ALA A 41 2.03 -16.72 3.99
CA ALA A 41 1.74 -16.12 2.70
C ALA A 41 0.34 -15.47 2.68
N PRO A 42 0.19 -14.24 2.14
CA PRO A 42 -1.12 -13.61 2.05
C PRO A 42 -2.01 -14.34 1.03
N THR A 43 -3.32 -14.27 1.25
CA THR A 43 -4.27 -14.80 0.28
C THR A 43 -4.24 -13.99 -1.03
N LEU A 44 -4.73 -14.59 -2.12
CA LEU A 44 -4.91 -13.88 -3.39
C LEU A 44 -5.83 -12.66 -3.22
N GLU A 45 -6.89 -12.78 -2.43
CA GLU A 45 -7.79 -11.67 -2.14
C GLU A 45 -7.11 -10.54 -1.36
N GLN A 46 -6.30 -10.87 -0.35
CA GLN A 46 -5.53 -9.87 0.40
C GLN A 46 -4.54 -9.15 -0.51
N ARG A 47 -3.82 -9.88 -1.38
CA ARG A 47 -2.94 -9.31 -2.40
C ARG A 47 -3.70 -8.34 -3.31
N LYS A 48 -4.85 -8.78 -3.86
CA LYS A 48 -5.70 -7.97 -4.73
C LYS A 48 -6.14 -6.68 -4.04
N LYS A 49 -6.69 -6.77 -2.82
CA LYS A 49 -7.14 -5.61 -2.03
C LYS A 49 -6.01 -4.62 -1.76
N ARG A 50 -4.83 -5.10 -1.36
CA ARG A 50 -3.64 -4.25 -1.11
C ARG A 50 -3.16 -3.54 -2.38
N MET A 51 -3.12 -4.24 -3.51
CA MET A 51 -2.74 -3.64 -4.80
C MET A 51 -3.72 -2.56 -5.27
N GLN A 52 -5.03 -2.81 -5.10
CA GLN A 52 -6.07 -1.83 -5.41
C GLN A 52 -5.94 -0.59 -4.52
N ALA A 53 -5.77 -0.77 -3.21
CA ALA A 53 -5.59 0.35 -2.29
C ALA A 53 -4.35 1.19 -2.65
N ARG A 54 -3.22 0.55 -3.01
CA ARG A 54 -2.00 1.24 -3.48
C ARG A 54 -2.22 2.00 -4.79
N ARG A 55 -3.08 1.51 -5.69
CA ARG A 55 -3.45 2.23 -6.91
C ARG A 55 -4.26 3.49 -6.58
N ARG A 56 -5.23 3.38 -5.66
CA ARG A 56 -6.05 4.52 -5.20
C ARG A 56 -5.23 5.61 -4.52
N GLN A 57 -4.22 5.25 -3.71
CA GLN A 57 -3.31 6.23 -3.10
C GLN A 57 -2.50 7.02 -4.13
N ARG A 58 -2.03 6.35 -5.19
CA ARG A 58 -1.31 7.02 -6.29
C ARG A 58 -2.20 8.03 -7.02
N THR A 59 -3.45 7.65 -7.31
CA THR A 59 -4.38 8.55 -8.00
C THR A 59 -4.80 9.73 -7.11
N ALA A 60 -4.94 9.53 -5.80
CA ALA A 60 -5.27 10.61 -4.86
C ALA A 60 -4.10 11.59 -4.67
N GLY A 61 -2.85 11.09 -4.62
CA GLY A 61 -1.65 11.94 -4.51
C GLY A 61 -1.31 12.71 -5.80
N SER A 62 -1.82 12.28 -6.96
CA SER A 62 -1.68 12.99 -8.23
C SER A 62 -2.74 14.07 -8.49
N GLY A 63 -3.59 14.37 -7.50
CA GLY A 63 -4.60 15.44 -7.56
C GLY A 63 -4.08 16.87 -7.32
N GLY A 64 -2.76 17.08 -7.40
CA GLY A 64 -2.12 18.39 -7.15
C GLY A 64 -1.02 18.68 -8.17
N GLY A 65 -1.41 19.19 -9.34
CA GLY A 65 -0.51 19.78 -10.32
C GLY A 65 -1.19 20.01 -11.68
N PRO A 66 -1.77 21.18 -11.94
CA PRO A 66 -2.17 21.56 -13.28
C PRO A 66 -0.96 22.17 -13.99
N LEU A 67 -0.29 21.45 -14.90
CA LEU A 67 0.49 22.08 -15.98
C LEU A 67 0.50 21.19 -17.22
N MET A 68 -0.66 21.11 -17.88
CA MET A 68 -0.64 21.39 -19.32
C MET A 68 -0.52 22.91 -19.48
N GLN A 69 0.70 23.38 -19.68
CA GLN A 69 1.01 24.63 -20.39
C GLN A 69 2.23 24.29 -21.26
N GLY A 70 2.27 24.45 -22.57
CA GLY A 70 1.27 24.70 -23.60
C GLY A 70 1.96 24.37 -24.92
N TRP A 71 1.25 23.74 -25.85
CA TRP A 71 1.65 23.68 -27.26
C TRP A 71 0.41 24.05 -28.07
N LEU A 72 -0.06 25.28 -27.89
CA LEU A 72 -1.03 25.88 -28.79
C LEU A 72 -0.25 26.43 -29.99
N ARG A 73 -0.30 25.66 -31.09
CA ARG A 73 -0.62 26.11 -32.46
C ARG A 73 -0.07 27.47 -32.94
N MET A 74 0.82 27.36 -33.94
CA MET A 74 0.93 28.19 -35.15
C MET A 74 1.05 29.72 -34.97
N LEU A 75 2.28 30.21 -35.14
CA LEU A 75 2.58 31.59 -35.53
C LEU A 75 1.95 31.89 -36.90
N ALA A 76 0.92 32.74 -36.90
CA ALA A 76 0.53 33.53 -38.06
C ALA A 76 1.14 34.92 -37.88
N LEU A 77 2.05 35.31 -38.79
CA LEU A 77 2.27 36.67 -39.29
C LEU A 77 3.21 36.58 -40.50
#